data_AF-A0A855XXE7-F1
#
_entry.id   AF-A0A855XXE7-F1
#
_cell.length_a   1.000
_cell.length_b   1.000
_cell.length_c   1.000
_cell.angle_alpha   90.00
_cell.angle_beta   90.00
_cell.angle_gamma   90.00
#
_symmetry.space_group_name_H-M   'P 1'
#
loop_
_entity.id
_entity.type
_entity.pdbx_description
1 polymer ?
#
loop_
_entity_poly.entity_id
_entity_poly.type
_entity_poly.pdbx_seq_one_letter_code
_entity_poly.pdbx_strand_id
1 'polypeptide(L)'
;MLVYENQFPENCSILLPVDVKQHIMGIVDASPTSQFYCHVTTEMPNLYVYLIEHNPSEMYTIYHFFSSDQIGEDYSYQSLSSSQINMINQLVLKANIT
;
A
#
# COMPACT_ATOMS: atom_id res chain seq x y z
N MET A 1 -11.96 7.19 1.08
CA MET A 1 -11.35 8.53 1.08
C MET A 1 -10.34 8.57 -0.06
N LEU A 2 -10.63 9.29 -1.13
CA LEU A 2 -9.74 9.43 -2.30
C LEU A 2 -8.61 10.39 -1.92
N VAL A 3 -7.36 9.98 -2.09
CA VAL A 3 -6.20 10.85 -1.86
C VAL A 3 -5.85 11.49 -3.20
N TYR A 4 -6.23 12.76 -3.36
CA TYR A 4 -5.79 13.58 -4.47
C TYR A 4 -4.40 14.19 -4.15
N GLU A 5 -3.65 14.47 -5.21
CA GLU A 5 -2.32 15.08 -5.19
C GLU A 5 -2.15 16.09 -4.04
N ASN A 6 -1.04 15.97 -3.30
CA ASN A 6 -0.63 16.79 -2.17
C ASN A 6 -1.39 16.63 -0.85
N GLN A 7 -2.27 15.63 -0.71
CA GLN A 7 -2.92 15.32 0.57
C GLN A 7 -2.64 13.88 0.99
N PHE A 8 -1.41 13.59 1.42
CA PHE A 8 -1.24 12.50 2.39
C PHE A 8 -2.26 12.79 3.50
N PRO A 9 -3.23 11.89 3.77
CA PRO A 9 -4.27 12.22 4.72
C PRO A 9 -3.60 12.64 6.02
N GLU A 10 -4.05 13.71 6.67
CA GLU A 10 -3.55 14.06 8.01
C GLU A 10 -3.71 12.87 8.99
N ASN A 11 -4.58 11.91 8.64
CA ASN A 11 -4.79 10.63 9.32
C ASN A 11 -3.77 9.51 8.97
N CYS A 12 -3.02 9.63 7.86
CA CYS A 12 -1.86 8.78 7.53
C CYS A 12 -0.54 9.35 8.06
N SER A 13 -0.54 10.57 8.59
CA SER A 13 0.59 11.13 9.35
C SER A 13 0.77 10.51 10.74
N ILE A 14 -0.08 9.55 11.12
CA ILE A 14 0.09 8.77 12.34
C ILE A 14 1.30 7.83 12.14
N LEU A 15 2.47 8.30 12.60
CA LEU A 15 3.64 7.50 13.01
C LEU A 15 4.09 6.40 12.01
N LEU A 16 4.08 6.68 10.70
CA LEU A 16 4.81 5.82 9.77
C LEU A 16 6.33 5.97 10.04
N PRO A 17 7.08 4.85 10.05
CA PRO A 17 8.54 4.90 9.99
C PRO A 17 9.01 5.78 8.84
N VAL A 18 10.09 6.52 9.05
CA VAL A 18 10.59 7.51 8.08
C VAL A 18 10.86 6.85 6.72
N ASP A 19 11.44 5.66 6.72
CA ASP A 19 11.81 4.94 5.50
C ASP A 19 10.58 4.46 4.72
N VAL A 20 9.55 3.99 5.41
CA VAL A 20 8.26 3.62 4.81
C VAL A 20 7.63 4.84 4.14
N LYS A 21 7.62 5.98 4.85
CA LYS A 21 7.09 7.24 4.31
C LYS A 21 7.86 7.69 3.06
N GLN A 22 9.19 7.66 3.10
CA GLN A 22 10.02 8.05 1.96
C GLN A 22 9.80 7.15 0.75
N HIS A 23 9.67 5.83 0.96
CA HIS A 23 9.37 4.91 -0.13
C HIS A 23 8.00 5.19 -0.75
N ILE A 24 6.96 5.39 0.07
CA ILE A 24 5.63 5.74 -0.44
C ILE A 24 5.68 7.04 -1.25
N MET A 25 6.37 8.07 -0.75
CA MET A 25 6.54 9.32 -1.50
C MET A 25 7.24 9.08 -2.84
N GLY A 26 8.27 8.24 -2.88
CA GLY A 26 8.94 7.86 -4.13
C GLY A 26 8.02 7.19 -5.15
N ILE A 27 7.08 6.36 -4.70
CA ILE A 27 6.07 5.74 -5.58
C ILE A 27 5.11 6.80 -6.13
N VAL A 28 4.59 7.67 -5.25
CA VAL A 28 3.64 8.72 -5.65
C VAL A 28 4.28 9.70 -6.64
N ASP A 29 5.51 10.13 -6.35
CA ASP A 29 6.25 11.08 -7.20
C ASP A 29 6.63 10.48 -8.56
N ALA A 30 6.83 9.16 -8.65
CA ALA A 30 7.14 8.47 -9.90
C ALA A 30 5.93 8.32 -10.83
N SER A 31 4.71 8.44 -10.32
CA SER A 31 3.46 8.19 -11.05
C SER A 31 2.46 9.36 -10.91
N PRO A 32 2.77 10.54 -11.47
CA PRO A 32 1.96 11.74 -11.29
C PRO A 32 0.57 11.67 -11.95
N THR A 33 0.36 10.76 -12.90
CA THR A 33 -0.95 10.57 -13.55
C THR A 33 -1.81 9.52 -12.84
N SER A 34 -1.26 8.84 -11.83
CA SER A 34 -1.95 7.82 -11.05
C SER A 34 -2.75 8.45 -9.90
N GLN A 35 -3.86 7.81 -9.57
CA GLN A 35 -4.66 8.09 -8.38
C GLN A 35 -4.27 7.12 -7.28
N PHE A 36 -4.15 7.60 -6.05
CA PHE A 36 -3.71 6.79 -4.93
C PHE A 36 -4.81 6.66 -3.87
N TYR A 37 -4.90 5.47 -3.28
CA TYR A 37 -5.71 5.20 -2.08
C TYR A 37 -4.84 4.54 -1.03
N CYS A 38 -4.78 5.11 0.16
CA CYS A 38 -3.96 4.60 1.26
C CYS A 38 -4.84 4.14 2.43
N HIS A 39 -4.52 2.97 2.97
CA HIS A 39 -5.10 2.43 4.19
C HIS A 39 -3.97 1.98 5.12
N VAL A 40 -4.07 2.34 6.39
CA VAL A 40 -3.06 2.00 7.42
C VAL A 40 -3.75 1.25 8.53
N THR A 41 -3.17 0.12 8.92
CA THR A 41 -3.63 -0.73 10.02
C THR A 41 -2.50 -0.95 11.01
N THR A 42 -2.80 -0.91 12.30
CA THR A 42 -1.82 -1.16 13.36
C THR A 42 -2.25 -2.36 14.19
N GLU A 43 -1.38 -3.35 14.28
CA GLU A 43 -1.51 -4.55 15.10
C GLU A 43 -0.25 -4.68 15.96
N MET A 44 -0.18 -3.87 17.03
CA MET A 44 1.01 -3.71 17.87
C MET A 44 1.73 -5.05 18.15
N PRO A 45 3.04 -5.17 17.82
CA PRO A 45 3.95 -4.10 17.40
C PRO A 45 3.97 -3.80 15.89
N ASN A 46 3.15 -4.46 15.08
CA ASN A 46 3.21 -4.36 13.63
C ASN A 46 2.38 -3.18 13.08
N LEU A 47 2.86 -2.62 11.99
CA LEU A 47 2.22 -1.58 11.20
C LEU A 47 2.13 -2.05 9.75
N TYR A 48 0.93 -2.02 9.19
CA TYR A 48 0.68 -2.37 7.80
C TYR A 48 0.19 -1.16 7.02
N VAL A 49 0.77 -0.92 5.84
CA VAL A 49 0.31 0.10 4.90
C VAL A 49 -0.09 -0.56 3.60
N TYR A 50 -1.30 -0.27 3.15
CA TYR A 50 -1.86 -0.70 1.88
C TYR A 50 -2.04 0.54 1.01
N LEU A 51 -1.27 0.64 -0.05
CA LEU A 51 -1.35 1.72 -1.02
C LEU A 51 -1.83 1.13 -2.35
N ILE A 52 -2.95 1.61 -2.86
CA ILE A 52 -3.48 1.24 -4.17
C ILE A 52 -3.16 2.37 -5.12
N GLU A 53 -2.38 2.06 -6.14
CA GLU A 53 -2.10 2.93 -7.28
C GLU A 53 -3.05 2.55 -8.42
N HIS A 54 -3.79 3.51 -8.96
CA HIS A 54 -4.62 3.31 -10.13
C HIS A 54 -4.30 4.35 -11.20
N ASN A 55 -3.82 3.91 -12.35
CA ASN A 55 -3.58 4.79 -13.48
C ASN A 55 -4.71 4.65 -14.51
N PRO A 56 -5.60 5.65 -14.64
CA PRO A 56 -6.71 5.57 -15.58
C PRO A 56 -6.26 5.69 -17.04
N SER A 57 -5.12 6.35 -17.30
CA SER A 57 -4.60 6.55 -18.66
C SER A 57 -3.97 5.28 -19.22
N GLU A 58 -3.21 4.56 -18.39
CA GLU A 58 -2.53 3.32 -18.77
C GLU A 58 -3.34 2.06 -18.41
N MET A 59 -4.52 2.24 -17.80
CA MET A 59 -5.46 1.18 -17.42
C MET A 59 -4.84 0.09 -16.53
N TYR A 60 -4.00 0.48 -15.57
CA TYR A 60 -3.46 -0.45 -14.58
C TYR A 60 -3.87 -0.10 -13.16
N THR A 61 -3.78 -1.11 -12.29
CA THR A 61 -3.85 -0.97 -10.84
C THR A 61 -2.76 -1.81 -10.21
N ILE A 62 -1.97 -1.21 -9.33
CA ILE A 62 -0.94 -1.86 -8.53
C ILE A 62 -1.32 -1.72 -7.05
N TYR A 63 -1.13 -2.80 -6.32
CA TYR A 63 -1.35 -2.89 -4.87
C TYR A 63 0.01 -2.99 -4.21
N HIS A 64 0.37 -1.98 -3.44
CA HIS A 64 1.60 -1.88 -2.67
C HIS A 64 1.31 -2.21 -1.21
N PHE A 65 2.11 -3.12 -0.66
CA PHE A 65 2.00 -3.63 0.70
C PHE A 65 3.28 -3.31 1.44
N PHE A 66 3.16 -2.63 2.58
CA PHE A 66 4.25 -2.40 3.52
C PHE A 66 3.91 -3.08 4.83
N SER A 67 4.89 -3.76 5.42
CA SER A 67 4.80 -4.35 6.75
C SER A 67 6.03 -3.93 7.54
N SER A 68 5.84 -3.17 8.60
CA SER A 68 6.92 -2.73 9.50
C SER A 68 6.67 -3.28 10.89
N ASP A 69 7.69 -3.87 11.48
CA ASP A 69 7.72 -4.13 12.92
C ASP A 69 8.15 -2.82 13.62
N GLN A 70 7.42 -2.35 14.63
CA GLN A 70 7.79 -1.14 15.39
C GLN A 70 8.85 -1.40 16.47
N ILE A 71 9.27 -2.65 16.66
CA ILE A 71 10.41 -3.02 17.54
C ILE A 71 11.74 -2.90 16.77
N GLY A 72 11.74 -3.23 15.48
CA GLY A 72 12.89 -3.08 14.58
C GLY A 72 12.83 -1.81 13.73
N GLU A 73 13.88 -1.54 12.97
CA GLU A 73 13.90 -0.45 11.97
C GLU A 73 13.56 -0.94 10.56
N ASP A 74 13.52 -2.27 10.35
CA ASP A 74 13.27 -2.86 9.03
C ASP A 74 11.76 -2.94 8.70
N TYR A 75 11.46 -2.74 7.42
CA TYR A 75 10.14 -3.02 6.86
C TYR A 75 10.25 -3.89 5.61
N SER A 76 9.22 -4.67 5.35
CA SER A 76 9.03 -5.42 4.13
C SER A 76 8.14 -4.66 3.16
N TYR A 77 8.44 -4.75 1.87
CA TYR A 77 7.67 -4.16 0.80
C TYR A 77 7.42 -5.18 -0.31
N GLN A 78 6.18 -5.21 -0.81
CA GLN A 78 5.80 -5.98 -1.98
C GLN A 78 4.76 -5.22 -2.79
N SER A 79 4.85 -5.29 -4.12
CA SER A 79 3.80 -4.81 -5.02
C SER A 79 3.22 -5.97 -5.82
N LEU A 80 1.91 -5.93 -6.09
CA LEU A 80 1.19 -6.91 -6.87
C LEU A 80 0.24 -6.23 -7.86
N SER A 81 0.10 -6.78 -9.06
CA SER A 81 -0.94 -6.36 -10.01
C SER A 81 -2.31 -6.91 -9.64
N SER A 82 -3.37 -6.35 -10.21
CA SER A 82 -4.73 -6.90 -10.09
C SER A 82 -4.82 -8.38 -10.49
N SER A 83 -4.05 -8.82 -11.49
CA SER A 83 -4.06 -10.23 -11.91
C SER A 83 -3.47 -11.14 -10.84
N GLN A 84 -2.39 -10.71 -10.16
CA GLN A 84 -1.78 -11.45 -9.07
C GLN A 84 -2.69 -11.48 -7.83
N ILE A 85 -3.32 -10.37 -7.46
CA ILE A 85 -4.30 -10.31 -6.36
C ILE A 85 -5.47 -11.25 -6.63
N ASN A 86 -6.01 -11.23 -7.85
CA ASN A 86 -7.08 -12.15 -8.23
C ASN A 86 -6.65 -13.61 -8.15
N MET A 87 -5.42 -13.92 -8.59
CA MET A 87 -4.87 -15.28 -8.50
C MET A 87 -4.74 -15.75 -7.05
N ILE A 88 -4.26 -14.88 -6.14
CA ILE A 88 -4.17 -15.17 -4.71
C ILE A 88 -5.57 -15.39 -4.12
N ASN A 89 -6.53 -14.52 -4.43
CA ASN A 89 -7.91 -14.68 -3.95
C ASN A 89 -8.51 -16.02 -4.39
N GLN A 90 -8.32 -16.41 -5.65
CA GLN A 90 -8.75 -17.72 -6.15
C GLN A 90 -8.06 -18.89 -5.45
N LEU A 91 -6.78 -18.75 -5.09
CA LEU A 91 -6.04 -19.75 -4.32
C LEU A 91 -6.62 -19.90 -2.91
N VAL A 92 -6.86 -18.79 -2.20
CA VAL A 92 -7.43 -18.77 -0.84
C VAL A 92 -8.81 -19.42 -0.83
N LEU A 93 -9.68 -19.06 -1.79
CA LEU A 93 -11.02 -19.66 -1.93
C LEU A 93 -10.95 -21.17 -2.18
N LYS A 94 -10.00 -21.65 -2.99
CA LYS A 94 -9.82 -23.08 -3.26
C LYS A 94 -9.26 -23.84 -2.05
N ALA A 95 -8.45 -23.18 -1.22
CA ALA A 95 -7.86 -23.79 -0.05
C ALA A 95 -8.86 -23.94 1.12
N ASN A 96 -10.08 -23.37 1.01
CA ASN A 96 -11.05 -23.26 2.10
C ASN A 96 -10.47 -22.64 3.38
N ILE A 97 -9.53 -21.69 3.23
CA ILE A 97 -8.95 -20.93 4.33
C ILE A 97 -9.68 -19.59 4.37
N THR A 98 -10.85 -19.56 5.00
CA THR A 98 -11.64 -18.34 5.26
C THR A 98 -12.31 -18.43 6.60
#